data_AF-A0A7W9KIX8-F1
#
_entry.id   AF-A0A7W9KIX8-F1
#
_cell.length_a   1.000
_cell.length_b   1.000
_cell.length_c   1.000
_cell.angle_alpha   90.00
_cell.angle_beta   90.00
_cell.angle_gamma   90.00
#
_symmetry.space_group_name_H-M   'P 1'
#
loop_
_entity.id
_entity.type
_entity.pdbx_description
1 polymer ?
#
loop_
_entity_poly.entity_id
_entity_poly.type
_entity_poly.pdbx_seq_one_letter_code
_entity_poly.pdbx_strand_id
1 'polypeptide(L)'
;MTERVNREQTTSDTEDGWMVRLNGVPFTGEVVDTENGRVVAVTSYQDGLEHGPSIEYYPDGSKQVEGQSAGGHAVGEWREWYPSGKLKSYKLLDRWGDIRKTQMWDENDVLIVDRESQGLHGGEW
;
A
#
# COMPACT_ATOMS: atom_id res chain seq x y z
N MET A 1 9.48 0.21 19.62
CA MET A 1 8.18 0.91 19.78
C MET A 1 8.04 1.75 18.53
N THR A 2 7.15 1.38 17.61
CA THR A 2 6.96 2.11 16.35
C THR A 2 6.23 3.42 16.68
N GLU A 3 6.76 4.56 16.24
CA GLU A 3 6.15 5.87 16.46
C GLU A 3 4.94 6.02 15.53
N ARG A 4 3.83 6.57 16.02
CA ARG A 4 2.60 6.77 15.23
C ARG A 4 2.17 8.22 15.27
N VAL A 5 1.96 8.83 14.10
CA VAL A 5 1.60 10.25 13.94
C VAL A 5 0.46 10.41 12.95
N ASN A 6 -0.25 11.54 12.99
CA ASN A 6 -1.25 11.87 11.97
C ASN A 6 -0.58 12.49 10.73
N ARG A 7 -1.15 12.28 9.55
CA ARG A 7 -0.66 12.81 8.28
C ARG A 7 -0.44 14.32 8.31
N GLU A 8 -1.34 15.06 8.95
CA GLU A 8 -1.26 16.52 9.12
C GLU A 8 -0.03 17.00 9.90
N GLN A 9 0.62 16.13 10.70
CA GLN A 9 1.83 16.45 11.45
C GLN A 9 3.10 16.26 10.62
N THR A 10 2.98 15.59 9.47
CA THR A 10 4.09 15.28 8.58
C THR A 10 4.14 16.24 7.40
N THR A 11 5.32 16.42 6.82
CA THR A 11 5.50 17.16 5.58
C THR A 11 6.02 16.25 4.47
N SER A 12 5.72 16.58 3.22
CA SER A 12 6.38 16.00 2.04
C SER A 12 7.28 17.06 1.41
N ASP A 13 8.58 16.80 1.38
CA ASP A 13 9.60 17.85 1.12
C ASP A 13 10.18 17.80 -0.31
N THR A 14 9.88 16.77 -1.09
CA THR A 14 10.40 16.63 -2.45
C THR A 14 9.42 17.19 -3.46
N GLU A 15 9.91 17.90 -4.50
CA GLU A 15 9.13 18.24 -5.69
C GLU A 15 8.46 17.00 -6.32
N ASP A 16 9.05 15.82 -6.12
CA ASP A 16 8.51 14.51 -6.50
C ASP A 16 7.59 13.84 -5.44
N GLY A 17 7.38 14.41 -4.26
CA GLY A 17 6.35 13.99 -3.28
C GLY A 17 6.56 12.70 -2.46
N TRP A 18 7.64 11.93 -2.64
CA TRP A 18 7.76 10.58 -2.06
C TRP A 18 8.27 10.47 -0.61
N MET A 19 8.84 11.54 -0.03
CA MET A 19 9.47 11.47 1.30
C MET A 19 8.63 12.12 2.39
N VAL A 20 8.25 11.34 3.40
CA VAL A 20 7.59 11.80 4.62
C VAL A 20 8.61 12.23 5.67
N ARG A 21 8.39 13.42 6.24
CA ARG A 21 9.22 13.97 7.32
C ARG A 21 8.37 14.37 8.51
N LEU A 22 8.96 14.25 9.70
CA LEU A 22 8.44 14.81 10.94
C LEU A 22 9.44 15.84 11.45
N ASN A 23 9.03 17.11 11.57
CA ASN A 23 9.91 18.22 11.95
C ASN A 23 11.19 18.34 11.10
N GLY A 24 11.08 18.10 9.78
CA GLY A 24 12.19 18.19 8.83
C GLY A 24 13.10 16.95 8.78
N VAL A 25 12.88 15.94 9.62
CA VAL A 25 13.67 14.69 9.64
C VAL A 25 12.89 13.57 8.95
N PRO A 26 13.53 12.70 8.15
CA PRO A 26 12.86 11.53 7.56
C PRO A 26 12.19 10.68 8.63
N PHE A 27 10.91 10.37 8.43
CA PHE A 27 10.10 9.71 9.45
C PHE A 27 10.19 8.19 9.35
N THR A 28 10.28 7.52 10.51
CA THR A 28 10.18 6.06 10.62
C THR A 28 9.09 5.73 11.63
N GLY A 29 8.02 5.10 11.17
CA GLY A 29 6.82 4.91 11.98
C GLY A 29 5.58 4.68 11.14
N GLU A 30 4.42 4.75 11.78
CA GLU A 30 3.12 4.69 11.12
C GLU A 30 2.53 6.09 10.99
N VAL A 31 2.06 6.43 9.80
CA VAL A 31 1.28 7.64 9.56
C VAL A 31 -0.18 7.26 9.41
N VAL A 32 -1.04 7.93 10.16
CA VAL A 32 -2.49 7.77 10.09
C VAL A 32 -3.06 8.94 9.29
N ASP A 33 -3.74 8.63 8.20
CA ASP A 33 -4.51 9.61 7.46
C ASP A 33 -5.96 9.61 7.98
N THR A 34 -6.50 10.81 8.23
CA THR A 34 -7.85 10.98 8.75
C THR A 34 -8.62 11.99 7.93
N GLU A 35 -9.81 11.61 7.47
CA GLU A 35 -10.75 12.50 6.79
C GLU A 35 -12.03 12.65 7.63
N ASN A 36 -12.45 13.90 7.89
CA ASN A 36 -13.62 14.21 8.71
C ASN A 36 -13.64 13.51 10.09
N GLY A 37 -12.46 13.32 10.70
CA GLY A 37 -12.30 12.66 12.00
C GLY A 37 -12.36 11.13 11.97
N ARG A 38 -12.36 10.50 10.78
CA ARG A 38 -12.28 9.04 10.60
C ARG A 38 -10.95 8.66 9.99
N VAL A 39 -10.38 7.54 10.42
CA VAL A 39 -9.17 6.96 9.81
C VAL A 39 -9.51 6.46 8.41
N VAL A 40 -8.82 6.97 7.40
CA VAL A 40 -8.96 6.54 6.00
C VAL A 40 -7.74 5.76 5.52
N ALA A 41 -6.56 5.95 6.14
CA ALA A 41 -5.40 5.13 5.85
C ALA A 41 -4.45 5.00 7.06
N VAL A 42 -3.70 3.91 7.10
CA VAL A 42 -2.55 3.72 7.99
C VAL A 42 -1.42 3.16 7.15
N THR A 43 -0.32 3.91 7.06
CA THR A 43 0.83 3.56 6.20
C THR A 43 2.11 3.56 7.02
N SER A 44 2.91 2.50 6.87
CA SER A 44 4.21 2.39 7.52
C SER A 44 5.31 3.02 6.67
N TYR A 45 6.21 3.74 7.33
CA TYR A 45 7.35 4.42 6.73
C TYR A 45 8.65 4.03 7.43
N GLN A 46 9.73 4.01 6.65
CA GLN A 46 11.11 3.90 7.11
C GLN A 46 11.97 4.90 6.35
N ASP A 47 12.73 5.72 7.08
CA ASP A 47 13.59 6.77 6.54
C ASP A 47 12.86 7.68 5.54
N GLY A 48 11.59 7.96 5.84
CA GLY A 48 10.68 8.79 5.06
C GLY A 48 10.06 8.11 3.84
N LEU A 49 10.42 6.87 3.51
CA LEU A 49 9.84 6.11 2.40
C LEU A 49 8.83 5.10 2.91
N GLU A 50 7.79 4.81 2.13
CA GLU A 50 6.84 3.74 2.48
C GLU A 50 7.58 2.40 2.63
N HIS A 51 7.43 1.78 3.80
CA HIS A 51 8.07 0.53 4.13
C HIS A 51 7.26 -0.20 5.21
N GLY A 52 6.80 -1.40 4.88
CA GLY A 52 5.97 -2.24 5.71
C GLY A 52 4.50 -2.22 5.27
N PRO A 53 3.56 -2.51 6.18
CA PRO A 53 2.14 -2.60 5.85
C PRO A 53 1.53 -1.22 5.56
N SER A 54 0.61 -1.20 4.60
CA SER A 54 -0.31 -0.11 4.32
C SER A 54 -1.75 -0.63 4.26
N ILE A 55 -2.69 0.12 4.84
CA ILE A 55 -4.12 -0.22 4.83
C ILE A 55 -4.92 1.06 4.57
N GLU A 56 -5.87 0.99 3.65
CA GLU A 56 -6.85 2.04 3.39
C GLU A 56 -8.26 1.55 3.73
N TYR A 57 -9.12 2.46 4.16
CA TYR A 57 -10.46 2.16 4.66
C TYR A 57 -11.52 2.96 3.91
N TYR A 58 -12.66 2.33 3.67
CA TYR A 58 -13.87 3.00 3.24
C TYR A 58 -14.42 3.92 4.35
N PRO A 59 -15.33 4.87 4.01
CA PRO A 59 -15.93 5.78 4.99
C PRO A 59 -16.71 5.10 6.13
N ASP A 60 -17.11 3.84 5.94
CA ASP A 60 -17.78 3.00 6.94
C ASP A 60 -16.79 2.25 7.86
N GLY A 61 -15.48 2.36 7.62
CA GLY A 61 -14.41 1.70 8.35
C GLY A 61 -14.06 0.30 7.85
N SER A 62 -14.72 -0.20 6.80
CA SER A 62 -14.33 -1.47 6.17
C SER A 62 -13.05 -1.32 5.37
N LYS A 63 -12.27 -2.40 5.23
CA LYS A 63 -11.01 -2.36 4.46
C LYS A 63 -11.29 -2.13 2.99
N GLN A 64 -10.60 -1.17 2.40
CA GLN A 64 -10.64 -0.86 0.98
C GLN A 64 -9.41 -1.42 0.27
N VAL A 65 -8.22 -1.17 0.81
CA VAL A 65 -6.94 -1.65 0.27
C VAL A 65 -6.06 -2.15 1.42
N GLU A 66 -5.26 -3.16 1.15
CA GLU A 66 -4.19 -3.61 2.04
C GLU A 66 -3.02 -4.10 1.21
N GLY A 67 -1.83 -3.66 1.57
CA GLY A 67 -0.63 -4.02 0.86
C GLY A 67 0.61 -3.95 1.74
N GLN A 68 1.73 -4.24 1.11
CA GLN A 68 3.04 -4.01 1.68
C GLN A 68 3.89 -3.20 0.71
N SER A 69 4.74 -2.36 1.27
CA SER A 69 5.74 -1.59 0.54
C SER A 69 7.13 -1.85 1.10
N ALA A 70 8.15 -1.68 0.28
CA ALA A 70 9.54 -1.70 0.72
C ALA A 70 10.30 -0.61 -0.03
N GLY A 71 10.80 0.40 0.67
CA GLY A 71 11.61 1.45 0.02
C GLY A 71 10.82 2.21 -1.07
N GLY A 72 9.55 2.52 -0.79
CA GLY A 72 8.70 3.35 -1.65
C GLY A 72 8.02 2.62 -2.81
N HIS A 73 8.15 1.29 -2.94
CA HIS A 73 7.43 0.51 -3.96
C HIS A 73 6.64 -0.63 -3.33
N ALA A 74 5.51 -0.99 -3.97
CA ALA A 74 4.67 -2.09 -3.54
C ALA A 74 5.40 -3.44 -3.71
N VAL A 75 5.30 -4.31 -2.71
CA VAL A 75 5.88 -5.65 -2.68
C VAL A 75 4.90 -6.64 -2.06
N GLY A 76 5.08 -7.94 -2.34
CA GLY A 76 4.27 -8.98 -1.74
C GLY A 76 2.81 -8.92 -2.20
N GLU A 77 1.89 -9.19 -1.28
CA GLU A 77 0.47 -9.26 -1.59
C GLU A 77 -0.17 -7.87 -1.51
N TRP A 78 -0.89 -7.50 -2.57
CA TRP A 78 -1.70 -6.30 -2.62
C TRP A 78 -3.16 -6.67 -2.89
N ARG A 79 -4.06 -6.24 -2.02
CA ARG A 79 -5.48 -6.59 -2.05
C ARG A 79 -6.33 -5.34 -2.07
N GLU A 80 -7.38 -5.37 -2.88
CA GLU A 80 -8.43 -4.36 -2.91
C GLU A 80 -9.77 -5.06 -2.76
N TRP A 81 -10.68 -4.50 -1.98
CA TRP A 81 -12.03 -5.03 -1.76
C TRP A 81 -13.09 -4.06 -2.28
N TYR A 82 -14.27 -4.57 -2.58
CA TYR A 82 -15.48 -3.77 -2.76
C TYR A 82 -16.02 -3.31 -1.40
N PRO A 83 -16.91 -2.30 -1.35
CA PRO A 83 -17.58 -1.89 -0.10
C PRO A 83 -18.39 -3.02 0.55
N SER A 84 -18.77 -4.04 -0.21
CA SER A 84 -19.41 -5.26 0.30
C SER A 84 -18.47 -6.17 1.10
N GLY A 85 -17.15 -5.89 1.11
CA GLY A 85 -16.10 -6.72 1.71
C GLY A 85 -15.63 -7.86 0.80
N LYS A 86 -16.17 -7.99 -0.41
CA LYS A 86 -15.72 -8.99 -1.39
C LYS A 86 -14.41 -8.56 -2.03
N LEU A 87 -13.53 -9.51 -2.32
CA LEU A 87 -12.26 -9.23 -2.98
C LEU A 87 -12.52 -8.70 -4.38
N LYS A 88 -11.94 -7.56 -4.72
CA LYS A 88 -12.05 -6.91 -6.02
C LYS A 88 -10.83 -7.17 -6.87
N SER A 89 -9.64 -7.03 -6.28
CA SER A 89 -8.39 -7.37 -6.96
C SER A 89 -7.33 -7.88 -6.00
N TYR A 90 -6.46 -8.72 -6.55
CA TYR A 90 -5.29 -9.26 -5.89
C TYR A 90 -4.10 -9.11 -6.84
N LYS A 91 -2.98 -8.63 -6.32
CA LYS A 91 -1.71 -8.64 -7.03
C LYS A 91 -0.65 -9.28 -6.13
N LEU A 92 0.21 -10.08 -6.74
CA LEU A 92 1.45 -10.53 -6.10
C LEU A 92 2.59 -9.80 -6.79
N LEU A 93 3.33 -9.00 -6.04
CA LEU A 93 4.51 -8.28 -6.48
C LEU A 93 5.74 -8.90 -5.83
N ASP A 94 6.85 -8.88 -6.54
CA ASP A 94 8.12 -9.37 -6.02
C ASP A 94 8.95 -8.21 -5.41
N ARG A 95 10.15 -8.49 -4.86
CA ARG A 95 10.98 -7.53 -4.11
C ARG A 95 11.49 -6.34 -4.91
N TRP A 96 11.23 -6.30 -6.22
CA TRP A 96 11.55 -5.19 -7.12
C TRP A 96 10.29 -4.43 -7.59
N GLY A 97 9.09 -4.85 -7.16
CA GLY A 97 7.82 -4.26 -7.58
C GLY A 97 7.24 -4.84 -8.86
N ASP A 98 7.87 -5.86 -9.44
CA ASP A 98 7.35 -6.55 -10.62
C ASP A 98 6.13 -7.41 -10.28
N ILE A 99 5.06 -7.25 -11.07
CA ILE A 99 3.83 -8.03 -10.92
C ILE A 99 4.07 -9.47 -11.36
N ARG A 100 3.95 -10.41 -10.42
CA ARG A 100 3.98 -11.86 -10.63
C ARG A 100 2.60 -12.43 -10.89
N LYS A 101 1.58 -11.90 -10.22
CA LYS A 101 0.19 -12.33 -10.39
C LYS A 101 -0.76 -11.16 -10.34
N THR A 102 -1.83 -11.22 -11.12
CA THR A 102 -2.98 -10.32 -11.02
C THR A 102 -4.24 -11.13 -11.16
N GLN A 103 -5.13 -10.99 -10.18
CA GLN A 103 -6.46 -11.53 -10.21
C GLN A 103 -7.47 -10.42 -9.94
N MET A 104 -8.61 -10.48 -10.62
CA MET A 104 -9.70 -9.52 -10.43
C MET A 104 -11.02 -10.27 -10.43
N TRP A 105 -11.93 -9.86 -9.56
CA TRP A 105 -13.27 -10.41 -9.42
C TRP A 105 -14.28 -9.28 -9.57
N ASP A 106 -15.49 -9.61 -10.03
CA ASP A 106 -16.62 -8.69 -9.94
C ASP A 106 -17.39 -8.84 -8.60
N GLU A 107 -18.38 -7.98 -8.36
CA GLU A 107 -19.15 -7.96 -7.10
C GLU A 107 -19.96 -9.25 -6.81
N ASN A 108 -20.10 -10.15 -7.79
CA ASN A 108 -20.72 -11.46 -7.64
C ASN A 108 -19.71 -12.57 -7.33
N ASP A 109 -18.46 -12.22 -7.00
CA ASP A 109 -17.37 -13.16 -6.70
C ASP A 109 -16.92 -13.99 -7.92
N VAL A 110 -17.22 -13.51 -9.14
CA VAL A 110 -16.78 -14.16 -10.37
C VAL A 110 -15.42 -13.63 -10.77
N LEU A 111 -14.45 -14.54 -10.94
CA LEU A 111 -13.10 -14.23 -11.42
C LEU A 111 -13.16 -13.78 -12.88
N ILE A 112 -12.84 -12.52 -13.13
CA ILE A 112 -12.84 -11.89 -14.47
C ILE A 112 -11.45 -11.80 -15.09
N VAL A 113 -10.40 -11.80 -14.26
CA VAL A 113 -9.00 -11.77 -14.70
C VAL A 113 -8.19 -12.73 -13.85
N ASP A 114 -7.40 -13.57 -14.49
CA ASP A 114 -6.32 -14.34 -13.89
C ASP A 114 -5.11 -14.25 -14.82
N ARG A 115 -4.06 -13.58 -14.37
CA ARG A 115 -2.83 -13.37 -15.12
C ARG A 115 -1.65 -13.68 -14.23
N GLU A 116 -0.79 -14.56 -14.71
CA GLU A 116 0.48 -14.88 -14.05
C GLU A 116 1.62 -14.54 -15.00
N SER A 117 2.57 -13.76 -14.51
CA SER A 117 3.80 -13.47 -15.24
C SER A 117 4.73 -14.67 -15.10
N GLN A 118 4.98 -15.36 -16.21
CA GLN A 118 6.07 -16.33 -16.30
C GLN A 118 7.37 -15.54 -16.20
N GLY A 119 7.93 -15.47 -14.99
CA GLY A 119 9.09 -14.64 -14.72
C GLY A 119 10.23 -14.94 -15.68
N LEU A 120 10.51 -14.02 -16.60
CA LEU A 120 11.78 -14.01 -17.33
C LEU A 120 12.85 -13.42 -16.43
N HIS A 121 13.23 -14.14 -15.37
CA HIS A 121 14.58 -13.99 -14.84
C HIS A 121 15.47 -14.95 -15.63
N GLY A 122 15.72 -14.57 -16.89
CA GLY A 122 16.89 -15.02 -17.62
C GLY A 122 18.11 -14.44 -16.93
N GLY A 123 18.68 -15.19 -15.99
CA GLY A 123 20.00 -14.90 -15.46
C GLY A 123 21.01 -15.12 -16.57
N GLU A 124 21.67 -14.06 -17.00
CA GLU A 124 22.95 -14.14 -17.69
C GLU A 124 23.88 -13.12 -17.01
N TRP A 125 24.79 -13.64 -16.19
CA TRP A 125 26.04 -12.98 -15.80
C TRP A 125 27.16 -13.62 -16.61
#